data_AF-A0A0F9K5K5-F1
#
_entry.id   AF-A0A0F9K5K5-F1
#
_cell.length_a   1.000
_cell.length_b   1.000
_cell.length_c   1.000
_cell.angle_alpha   90.00
_cell.angle_beta   90.00
_cell.angle_gamma   90.00
#
_symmetry.space_group_name_H-M   'P 1'
#
loop_
_entity.id
_entity.type
_entity.pdbx_description
1 polymer ?
#
loop_
_entity_poly.entity_id
_entity_poly.type
_entity_poly.pdbx_seq_one_letter_code
_entity_poly.pdbx_strand_id
1 'polypeptide(L)'
;MANETMLEKYDYKGCGSCPLRADFGTESYGDCVKNHRVHLKIKVTKAILWEAWNRFIPAFKVGDAVEVEGVAKDGILYCCTGESTLHPFVKDYMNLGAIEILEVME
;
A
#
# COMPACT_ATOMS: atom_id res chain seq x y z
N MET A 1 23.45 -5.65 9.60
CA MET A 1 23.10 -6.40 8.37
C MET A 1 21.75 -5.85 7.96
N ALA A 2 21.67 -5.14 6.83
CA ALA A 2 20.39 -4.60 6.36
C ALA A 2 19.53 -5.80 5.97
N ASN A 3 18.39 -5.98 6.64
CA ASN A 3 17.38 -6.95 6.24
C ASN A 3 16.73 -6.43 4.96
N GLU A 4 17.35 -6.70 3.81
CA GLU A 4 16.77 -6.45 2.49
C GLU A 4 15.69 -7.50 2.21
N THR A 5 14.63 -7.52 3.01
CA THR A 5 13.44 -8.30 2.67
C THR A 5 12.66 -7.50 1.65
N MET A 6 13.09 -7.55 0.38
CA MET A 6 12.33 -6.98 -0.73
C MET A 6 11.03 -7.77 -0.85
N LEU A 7 9.92 -7.17 -0.43
CA LEU A 7 8.60 -7.81 -0.51
C LEU A 7 8.19 -7.97 -1.98
N GLU A 8 7.74 -9.16 -2.33
CA GLU A 8 7.03 -9.37 -3.59
C GLU A 8 5.71 -8.62 -3.56
N LYS A 9 5.27 -8.07 -4.68
CA LYS A 9 4.00 -7.33 -4.75
C LYS A 9 2.94 -8.25 -5.35
N TYR A 10 1.83 -8.40 -4.64
CA TYR A 10 0.67 -9.10 -5.18
C TYR A 10 0.11 -8.33 -6.40
N ASP A 11 -0.39 -9.06 -7.39
CA ASP A 11 -1.08 -8.49 -8.55
C ASP A 11 -2.32 -7.71 -8.10
N TYR A 12 -2.15 -6.39 -7.95
CA TYR A 12 -3.06 -5.53 -7.21
C TYR A 12 -4.45 -5.47 -7.83
N LYS A 13 -5.42 -6.08 -7.14
CA LYS A 13 -6.87 -6.00 -7.43
C LYS A 13 -7.64 -5.21 -6.34
N GLY A 14 -6.92 -4.52 -5.45
CA GLY A 14 -7.49 -3.80 -4.30
C GLY A 14 -7.80 -4.70 -3.09
N CYS A 15 -7.93 -4.09 -1.90
CA CYS A 15 -8.21 -4.81 -0.64
C CYS A 15 -9.51 -5.63 -0.67
N GLY A 16 -10.52 -5.18 -1.43
CA GLY A 16 -11.81 -5.88 -1.55
C GLY A 16 -11.69 -7.26 -2.23
N SER A 17 -10.68 -7.46 -3.06
CA SER A 17 -10.39 -8.70 -3.78
C SER A 17 -9.09 -9.37 -3.31
N CYS A 18 -8.59 -8.97 -2.13
CA CYS A 18 -7.36 -9.50 -1.58
C CYS A 18 -7.57 -10.96 -1.13
N PRO A 19 -6.77 -11.93 -1.62
CA PRO A 19 -6.91 -13.33 -1.25
C PRO A 19 -6.59 -13.57 0.22
N LEU A 20 -5.78 -12.69 0.83
CA LEU A 20 -5.51 -12.74 2.25
C LEU A 20 -6.79 -12.64 3.08
N ARG A 21 -7.84 -11.95 2.60
CA ARG A 21 -9.15 -11.94 3.28
C ARG A 21 -9.83 -13.32 3.31
N ALA A 22 -9.58 -14.19 2.32
CA ALA A 22 -10.20 -15.51 2.28
C ALA A 22 -9.56 -16.46 3.30
N ASP A 23 -8.25 -16.35 3.53
CA ASP A 23 -7.50 -17.19 4.48
C ASP A 23 -7.84 -16.91 5.95
N PHE A 24 -8.33 -15.71 6.27
CA PHE A 24 -8.67 -15.31 7.66
C PHE A 24 -10.14 -15.49 8.01
N GLY A 25 -10.92 -16.17 7.16
CA GLY A 25 -12.35 -16.27 7.34
C GLY A 25 -13.03 -14.91 7.28
N THR A 26 -14.32 -14.85 7.58
CA THR A 26 -15.14 -13.63 7.60
C THR A 26 -14.71 -12.58 8.65
N GLU A 27 -13.51 -12.66 9.20
CA GLU A 27 -12.95 -11.70 10.13
C GLU A 27 -12.64 -10.39 9.42
N SER A 28 -12.90 -9.31 10.15
CA SER A 28 -13.01 -7.98 9.58
C SER A 28 -11.70 -7.55 8.92
N TYR A 29 -11.78 -6.68 7.91
CA TYR A 29 -10.61 -6.01 7.34
C TYR A 29 -9.63 -5.46 8.41
N GLY A 30 -10.16 -5.05 9.57
CA GLY A 30 -9.37 -4.55 10.68
C GLY A 30 -8.41 -5.58 11.27
N ASP A 31 -8.79 -6.85 11.35
CA ASP A 31 -7.97 -7.91 11.94
C ASP A 31 -6.81 -8.30 11.02
N CYS A 32 -7.07 -8.38 9.72
CA CYS A 32 -6.04 -8.55 8.68
C CYS A 32 -4.98 -7.43 8.75
N VAL A 33 -5.42 -6.17 8.82
CA VAL A 33 -4.49 -5.03 8.95
C VAL A 33 -3.75 -5.06 10.28
N LYS A 34 -4.40 -5.45 11.37
CA LYS A 34 -3.79 -5.47 12.71
C LYS A 34 -2.66 -6.51 12.82
N ASN A 35 -2.85 -7.69 12.24
CA ASN A 35 -1.93 -8.82 12.42
C ASN A 35 -0.75 -8.83 11.42
N HIS A 36 -0.87 -8.11 10.32
CA HIS A 36 0.08 -8.15 9.19
C HIS A 36 0.60 -6.76 8.79
N ARG A 37 0.43 -5.76 9.65
CA ARG A 37 0.90 -4.40 9.39
C ARG A 37 2.41 -4.40 9.23
N VAL A 38 2.87 -3.72 8.19
CA VAL A 38 4.27 -3.35 8.00
C VAL A 38 4.35 -1.85 7.71
N HIS A 39 5.42 -1.21 8.16
CA HIS A 39 5.75 0.15 7.75
C HIS A 39 6.74 0.08 6.59
N LEU A 40 6.53 0.90 5.56
CA LEU A 40 7.35 0.85 4.35
C LEU A 40 7.74 2.27 3.95
N LYS A 41 8.97 2.40 3.44
CA LYS A 41 9.35 3.55 2.63
C LYS A 41 9.26 3.14 1.17
N ILE A 42 8.49 3.89 0.39
CA ILE A 42 8.26 3.59 -1.03
C ILE A 42 8.55 4.80 -1.90
N LYS A 43 8.87 4.55 -3.17
CA LYS A 43 8.95 5.56 -4.22
C LYS A 43 7.78 5.43 -5.16
N VAL A 44 7.10 6.53 -5.46
CA VAL A 44 6.01 6.56 -6.44
C VAL A 44 6.61 6.59 -7.84
N THR A 45 6.37 5.55 -8.63
CA THR A 45 6.92 5.41 -9.99
C THR A 45 5.92 5.77 -11.08
N LYS A 46 4.62 5.74 -10.78
CA LYS A 46 3.54 6.14 -11.69
C LYS A 46 2.48 6.95 -10.95
N ALA A 47 1.66 7.69 -11.69
CA ALA A 47 0.58 8.48 -11.10
C ALA A 47 -0.38 7.58 -10.31
N ILE A 48 -0.58 7.93 -9.04
CA ILE A 48 -1.60 7.34 -8.18
C ILE A 48 -2.77 8.31 -8.17
N LEU A 49 -3.92 7.85 -8.63
CA LEU A 49 -5.12 8.67 -8.78
C LEU A 49 -6.07 8.40 -7.63
N TRP A 50 -6.60 9.47 -7.05
CA TRP A 50 -7.66 9.46 -6.06
C TRP A 50 -8.95 10.00 -6.70
N GLU A 51 -10.07 9.37 -6.38
CA GLU A 51 -11.38 9.84 -6.81
C GLU A 51 -11.91 10.92 -5.87
N ALA A 52 -12.05 12.14 -6.40
CA ALA A 52 -12.59 13.30 -5.71
C ALA A 52 -13.76 13.87 -6.50
N TRP A 53 -14.97 13.83 -5.95
CA TRP A 53 -16.17 14.43 -6.56
C TRP A 53 -16.41 13.99 -8.02
N ASN A 54 -16.34 12.68 -8.27
CA ASN A 54 -16.46 12.05 -9.61
C ASN A 54 -15.35 12.45 -10.60
N ARG A 55 -14.18 12.88 -10.11
CA ARG A 55 -12.99 13.15 -10.93
C ARG A 55 -11.78 12.43 -10.35
N PHE A 56 -10.94 11.87 -11.22
CA PHE A 56 -9.66 11.30 -10.81
C PHE A 56 -8.58 12.38 -10.83
N ILE A 57 -7.97 12.63 -9.68
CA ILE A 57 -6.87 13.58 -9.52
C ILE A 57 -5.63 12.88 -8.94
N PRO A 58 -4.40 13.34 -9.25
CA PRO A 58 -3.20 12.75 -8.67
C PRO A 58 -3.14 12.96 -7.14
N ALA A 59 -2.95 11.88 -6.38
CA ALA A 59 -2.74 11.93 -4.94
C ALA A 59 -1.25 12.06 -4.57
N PHE A 60 -0.34 11.63 -5.44
CA PHE A 60 1.09 11.67 -5.17
C PHE A 60 1.84 12.18 -6.39
N LYS A 61 2.97 12.87 -6.19
CA LYS A 61 3.85 13.20 -7.31
C LYS A 61 4.68 11.98 -7.68
N VAL A 62 4.85 11.75 -8.97
CA VAL A 62 5.80 10.75 -9.47
C VAL A 62 7.21 11.15 -9.04
N GLY A 63 7.94 10.22 -8.46
CA GLY A 63 9.26 10.40 -7.89
C GLY A 63 9.28 10.64 -6.38
N ASP A 64 8.13 10.92 -5.75
CA ASP A 64 8.07 11.12 -4.30
C ASP A 64 8.49 9.83 -3.56
N ALA A 65 9.31 10.00 -2.53
CA ALA A 65 9.57 8.98 -1.54
C ALA A 65 8.71 9.27 -0.30
N VAL A 66 7.84 8.31 0.06
CA VAL A 66 6.86 8.48 1.14
C VAL A 66 6.85 7.26 2.05
N GLU A 67 6.54 7.52 3.32
CA GLU A 67 6.29 6.48 4.31
C GLU A 67 4.82 6.06 4.24
N VAL A 68 4.59 4.76 4.22
CA VAL A 68 3.27 4.16 4.04
C VAL A 68 3.08 2.99 4.98
N GLU A 69 1.81 2.64 5.20
CA GLU A 69 1.46 1.43 5.94
C GLU A 69 1.00 0.36 4.95
N GLY A 70 1.58 -0.82 5.04
CA GLY A 70 1.28 -1.98 4.22
C GLY A 70 0.68 -3.14 5.02
N VAL A 71 0.11 -4.09 4.29
CA VAL A 71 -0.25 -5.42 4.81
C VAL A 71 0.61 -6.45 4.08
N ALA A 72 1.50 -7.11 4.80
CA ALA A 72 2.39 -8.11 4.24
C ALA A 72 2.39 -9.42 5.04
N LYS A 73 2.44 -10.54 4.34
CA LYS A 73 2.50 -11.89 4.92
C LYS A 73 3.29 -12.79 3.98
N ASP A 74 4.10 -13.69 4.55
CA ASP A 74 4.86 -14.68 3.79
C ASP A 74 5.74 -14.07 2.67
N GLY A 75 6.29 -12.88 2.91
CA GLY A 75 7.13 -12.15 1.96
C GLY A 75 6.37 -11.39 0.86
N ILE A 76 5.04 -11.41 0.88
CA ILE A 76 4.18 -10.77 -0.13
C ILE A 76 3.49 -9.54 0.47
N LEU A 77 3.58 -8.40 -0.20
CA LEU A 77 2.81 -7.19 0.06
C LEU A 77 1.47 -7.25 -0.70
N TYR A 78 0.37 -7.17 0.03
CA TYR A 78 -0.98 -7.30 -0.53
C TYR A 78 -1.66 -5.96 -0.79
N CYS A 79 -1.40 -4.98 0.07
CA CYS A 79 -1.86 -3.62 -0.10
C CYS A 79 -0.96 -2.65 0.67
N CYS A 80 -1.02 -1.37 0.29
CA CYS A 80 -0.50 -0.30 1.10
C CYS A 80 -1.38 0.95 1.00
N THR A 81 -1.30 1.77 2.03
CA THR A 81 -2.00 3.05 2.15
C THR A 81 -1.01 4.12 2.58
N GLY A 82 -1.09 5.27 1.94
CA GLY A 82 -0.23 6.42 2.24
C GLY A 82 -1.06 7.68 2.36
N GLU A 83 -0.55 8.67 3.11
CA GLU A 83 -1.10 10.02 3.08
C GLU A 83 -0.57 10.76 1.85
N SER A 84 -1.49 11.38 1.11
CA SER A 84 -1.20 12.13 -0.10
C SER A 84 -0.25 13.29 0.16
N THR A 85 0.78 13.42 -0.70
CA THR A 85 1.72 14.56 -0.66
C THR A 85 1.14 15.83 -1.33
N LEU A 86 0.05 15.69 -2.09
CA LEU A 86 -0.61 16.78 -2.81
C LEU A 86 -1.85 17.30 -2.09
N HIS A 87 -2.51 16.43 -1.31
CA HIS A 87 -3.75 16.71 -0.62
C HIS A 87 -3.61 16.22 0.83
N PRO A 88 -3.11 17.09 1.73
CA PRO A 88 -3.07 16.79 3.15
C PRO A 88 -4.45 16.27 3.60
N PHE A 89 -4.51 15.30 4.51
CA PHE A 89 -5.74 14.62 4.97
C PHE A 89 -6.32 13.53 4.06
N VAL A 90 -5.82 13.35 2.83
CA VAL A 90 -6.24 12.23 1.98
C VAL A 90 -5.33 11.04 2.24
N LYS A 91 -5.85 10.00 2.90
CA LYS A 91 -5.20 8.68 3.01
C LYS A 91 -5.95 7.69 2.14
N ASP A 92 -5.27 7.11 1.16
CA ASP A 92 -5.88 6.18 0.22
C ASP A 92 -4.97 4.98 -0.08
N TYR A 93 -5.53 3.93 -0.66
CA TYR A 93 -4.79 2.80 -1.16
C TYR A 93 -3.95 3.18 -2.35
N MET A 94 -2.72 2.70 -2.34
CA MET A 94 -1.80 2.91 -3.44
C MET A 94 -1.82 1.68 -4.35
N ASN A 95 -1.85 1.94 -5.65
CA ASN A 95 -1.65 0.88 -6.63
C ASN A 95 -0.21 0.35 -6.51
N LEU A 96 -0.04 -0.92 -6.12
CA LEU A 96 1.28 -1.53 -5.94
C LEU A 96 2.11 -1.57 -7.24
N GLY A 97 1.46 -1.55 -8.40
CA GLY A 97 2.12 -1.44 -9.71
C GLY A 97 2.66 -0.03 -10.03
N ALA A 98 2.32 0.96 -9.20
CA ALA A 98 2.74 2.36 -9.32
C ALA A 98 3.80 2.76 -8.28
N ILE A 99 4.31 1.80 -7.51
CA ILE A 99 5.30 2.05 -6.45
C ILE A 99 6.50 1.11 -6.55
N GLU A 100 7.61 1.54 -6.01
CA GLU A 100 8.82 0.77 -5.76
C GLU A 100 9.05 0.76 -4.24
N ILE A 101 9.30 -0.41 -3.66
CA ILE A 101 9.59 -0.54 -2.23
C ILE A 101 11.07 -0.24 -2.04
N LEU A 102 11.38 0.77 -1.21
CA LEU A 102 12.76 1.16 -0.91
C LEU A 102 13.24 0.47 0.37
N GLU A 103 12.37 0.40 1.38
CA GLU A 103 12.72 -0.11 2.72
C GLU A 103 11.48 -0.65 3.42
N VAL A 104 11.65 -1.74 4.17
CA VAL A 104 10.68 -2.24 5.15
C VAL A 104 11.15 -1.80 6.53
N MET A 105 10.34 -1.01 7.21
CA MET A 105 10.65 -0.41 8.51
C MET A 105 10.06 -1.31 9.62
N GLU A 106 10.86 -1.59 10.65
CA GLU A 106 10.45 -2.34 11.85
C GLU A 106 9.58 -1.52 12.81
#